data_AF-A0A388PLL2-F1
#
_entry.id   AF-A0A388PLL2-F1
#
_cell.length_a   1.000
_cell.length_b   1.000
_cell.length_c   1.000
_cell.angle_alpha   90.00
_cell.angle_beta   90.00
_cell.angle_gamma   90.00
#
_symmetry.space_group_name_H-M   'P 1'
#
loop_
_entity.id
_entity.type
_entity.pdbx_description
1 polymer ?
#
loop_
_entity_poly.entity_id
_entity_poly.type
_entity_poly.pdbx_seq_one_letter_code
_entity_poly.pdbx_strand_id
1 'polypeptide(L)'
;MRFPLLFGACCASLLTAQAADAPKSATPPAEPTYLTPETAGPDFLLQGEYGGDKLGADVIALGKDTFRLVLHKGGLPGAGWDGSAKTEVEGKRNGEGVSFAGAIKAELKDGTLSGQTADGEGFVLKRVVRHSPTEGAQPPVGAVILFDGSNADAWKGGHLDERKLLAAGTVSKQAFQDFTLHLEFLLPFKPLGRGQGRANSGVYVQNRYEVQVLDSFGLAGLDNECGGVYKNSAPKVNLCFPPLQWQTYDMEFTAAKFDAAGKKTANAILTVKHNGVVVQDRLELKGATPGGGFKTEVPAPGPFQLQGHGNPVFYRNIWVVERK
;
A
#
# COMPACT_ATOMS: atom_id res chain seq x y z
N MET A 1 -29.67 -26.59 84.49
CA MET A 1 -28.94 -25.31 84.46
C MET A 1 -28.26 -25.17 83.11
N ARG A 2 -28.79 -24.32 82.23
CA ARG A 2 -28.29 -24.10 80.86
C ARG A 2 -27.36 -22.88 80.88
N PHE A 3 -26.10 -23.07 80.48
CA PHE A 3 -25.13 -22.00 80.22
C PHE A 3 -25.44 -21.30 78.88
N PRO A 4 -25.36 -19.97 78.79
CA PRO A 4 -25.48 -19.27 77.51
C PRO A 4 -24.11 -19.23 76.80
N LEU A 5 -24.13 -19.50 75.49
CA LEU A 5 -23.01 -19.29 74.57
C LEU A 5 -22.74 -17.78 74.41
N LEU A 6 -21.51 -17.34 74.67
CA LEU A 6 -21.00 -16.04 74.22
C LEU A 6 -20.61 -16.15 72.73
N PHE A 7 -21.28 -15.37 71.87
CA PHE A 7 -20.82 -15.08 70.51
C PHE A 7 -19.76 -13.98 70.57
N GLY A 8 -18.49 -14.33 70.37
CA GLY A 8 -17.41 -13.37 70.14
C GLY A 8 -17.38 -12.95 68.66
N ALA A 9 -17.84 -11.74 68.37
CA ALA A 9 -17.71 -11.15 67.03
C ALA A 9 -16.26 -10.68 66.82
N CYS A 10 -15.52 -11.38 65.96
CA CYS A 10 -14.19 -10.96 65.52
C CYS A 10 -14.37 -10.05 64.28
N CYS A 11 -14.32 -8.73 64.47
CA CYS A 11 -14.30 -7.77 63.36
C CYS A 11 -12.93 -7.81 62.67
N ALA A 12 -12.85 -8.47 61.52
CA ALA A 12 -11.73 -8.33 60.60
C ALA A 12 -11.94 -7.07 59.74
N SER A 13 -11.21 -6.00 60.05
CA SER A 13 -11.13 -4.81 59.21
C SER A 13 -10.31 -5.12 57.95
N LEU A 14 -11.00 -5.38 56.83
CA LEU A 14 -10.42 -5.44 55.49
C LEU A 14 -9.94 -4.04 55.08
N LEU A 15 -8.63 -3.80 55.18
CA LEU A 15 -7.97 -2.68 54.49
C LEU A 15 -7.98 -2.97 52.98
N THR A 16 -8.90 -2.34 52.26
CA THR A 16 -8.84 -2.28 50.80
C THR A 16 -7.73 -1.32 50.40
N ALA A 17 -6.57 -1.85 50.02
CA ALA A 17 -5.55 -1.06 49.33
C ALA A 17 -6.09 -0.67 47.96
N GLN A 18 -6.34 0.62 47.73
CA GLN A 18 -6.56 1.15 46.39
C GLN A 18 -5.26 0.99 45.61
N ALA A 19 -5.23 0.08 44.64
CA ALA A 19 -4.19 0.05 43.64
C ALA A 19 -4.27 1.36 42.86
N ALA A 20 -3.27 2.24 43.03
CA ALA A 20 -3.14 3.43 42.22
C ALA A 20 -2.94 2.99 40.75
N ASP A 21 -3.78 3.50 39.85
CA ASP A 21 -3.62 3.32 38.41
C ASP A 21 -2.21 3.74 38.00
N ALA A 22 -1.45 2.83 37.43
CA ALA A 22 -0.16 3.15 36.84
C ALA A 22 -0.37 4.22 35.75
N PRO A 23 0.46 5.27 35.69
CA PRO A 23 0.32 6.30 34.67
C PRO A 23 0.40 5.66 33.28
N LYS A 24 -0.63 5.89 32.46
CA LYS A 24 -0.63 5.50 31.04
C LYS A 24 0.66 6.02 30.41
N SER A 25 1.48 5.10 29.90
CA SER A 25 2.68 5.43 29.15
C SER A 25 2.32 6.47 28.07
N ALA A 26 3.03 7.59 28.03
CA ALA A 26 2.82 8.61 27.02
C ALA A 26 2.88 7.99 25.63
N THR A 27 1.88 8.25 24.79
CA THR A 27 1.88 7.80 23.39
C THR A 27 3.14 8.33 22.72
N PRO A 28 3.95 7.48 22.07
CA PRO A 28 5.12 7.94 21.32
C PRO A 28 4.72 9.03 20.31
N PRO A 29 5.59 10.02 20.05
CA PRO A 29 5.33 11.01 19.01
C PRO A 29 4.99 10.32 17.69
N ALA A 30 4.00 10.85 16.97
CA ALA A 30 3.63 10.33 15.67
C ALA A 30 4.85 10.36 14.73
N GLU A 31 5.08 9.25 14.02
CA GLU A 31 6.16 9.19 13.04
C GLU A 31 5.97 10.24 11.93
N PRO A 32 7.06 10.86 11.45
CA PRO A 32 6.98 11.88 10.42
C PRO A 32 6.31 11.32 9.16
N THR A 33 5.35 12.08 8.64
CA THR A 33 4.57 11.75 7.46
C THR A 33 4.54 12.96 6.56
N TYR A 34 5.00 12.80 5.33
CA TYR A 34 5.15 13.89 4.38
C TYR A 34 4.22 13.67 3.21
N LEU A 35 3.52 14.73 2.79
CA LEU A 35 2.53 14.69 1.71
C LEU A 35 3.04 15.34 0.42
N THR A 36 4.18 16.03 0.47
CA THR A 36 4.77 16.71 -0.68
C THR A 36 6.30 16.60 -0.66
N PRO A 37 6.96 16.59 -1.84
CA PRO A 37 8.42 16.55 -1.94
C PRO A 37 9.14 17.66 -1.17
N GLU A 38 8.58 18.86 -1.16
CA GLU A 38 9.19 20.08 -0.60
C GLU A 38 9.36 19.98 0.92
N THR A 39 8.49 19.21 1.57
CA THR A 39 8.50 19.01 3.02
C THR A 39 9.21 17.72 3.45
N ALA A 40 9.49 16.82 2.50
CA ALA A 40 9.93 15.45 2.74
C ALA A 40 11.40 15.29 3.19
N GLY A 41 12.15 16.39 3.22
CA GLY A 41 13.52 16.43 3.73
C GLY A 41 14.54 15.72 2.82
N PRO A 42 15.81 15.66 3.26
CA PRO A 42 16.92 15.18 2.44
C PRO A 42 16.86 13.68 2.12
N ASP A 43 16.30 12.86 3.02
CA ASP A 43 16.20 11.41 2.79
C ASP A 43 15.34 11.10 1.56
N PHE A 44 14.28 11.88 1.34
CA PHE A 44 13.44 11.76 0.15
C PHE A 44 14.21 12.08 -1.13
N LEU A 45 15.09 13.09 -1.10
CA LEU A 45 15.90 13.47 -2.25
C LEU A 45 16.93 12.41 -2.63
N LEU A 46 17.29 11.50 -1.71
CA LEU A 46 18.23 10.40 -1.96
C LEU A 46 17.52 9.07 -2.26
N GLN A 47 16.26 8.93 -1.87
CA GLN A 47 15.41 7.81 -2.25
C GLN A 47 15.01 7.89 -3.72
N GLY A 48 14.92 6.73 -4.39
CA GLY A 48 14.33 6.63 -5.72
C GLY A 48 14.83 5.42 -6.50
N GLU A 49 14.43 5.37 -7.76
CA GLU A 49 14.89 4.38 -8.73
C GLU A 49 16.11 4.89 -9.48
N TYR A 50 17.03 3.98 -9.79
CA TYR A 50 18.25 4.25 -10.55
C TYR A 50 18.40 3.18 -11.63
N GLY A 51 18.59 3.60 -12.87
CA GLY A 51 18.67 2.72 -14.03
C GLY A 51 19.96 2.89 -14.81
N GLY A 52 20.38 1.80 -15.47
CA GLY A 52 21.52 1.75 -16.38
C GLY A 52 21.40 0.55 -17.33
N ASP A 53 22.47 0.24 -18.04
CA ASP A 53 22.48 -0.92 -18.95
C ASP A 53 22.42 -2.23 -18.16
N LYS A 54 21.36 -3.01 -18.36
CA LYS A 54 21.12 -4.33 -17.74
C LYS A 54 21.23 -4.37 -16.21
N LEU A 55 21.03 -3.25 -15.54
CA LEU A 55 21.01 -3.18 -14.08
C LEU A 55 20.07 -2.05 -13.63
N GLY A 56 19.22 -2.35 -12.66
CA GLY A 56 18.38 -1.39 -11.96
C GLY A 56 18.65 -1.42 -10.47
N ALA A 57 18.31 -0.33 -9.79
CA ALA A 57 18.44 -0.24 -8.35
C ALA A 57 17.31 0.59 -7.73
N ASP A 58 16.82 0.13 -6.59
CA ASP A 58 16.00 0.94 -5.69
C ASP A 58 16.87 1.38 -4.50
N VAL A 59 16.90 2.68 -4.23
CA VAL A 59 17.45 3.23 -2.97
C VAL A 59 16.27 3.66 -2.12
N ILE A 60 16.06 3.00 -0.99
CA ILE A 60 14.90 3.18 -0.10
C ILE A 60 15.35 3.91 1.16
N ALA A 61 14.71 5.03 1.50
CA ALA A 61 14.94 5.71 2.76
C ALA A 61 14.24 4.97 3.90
N LEU A 62 15.02 4.61 4.91
CA LEU A 62 14.57 3.96 6.14
C LEU A 62 14.50 4.94 7.32
N GLY A 63 14.77 6.22 7.06
CA GLY A 63 14.80 7.30 8.04
C GLY A 63 16.05 7.30 8.91
N LYS A 64 16.27 8.41 9.63
CA LYS A 64 17.46 8.62 10.48
C LYS A 64 18.75 8.34 9.69
N ASP A 65 18.85 8.95 8.50
CA ASP A 65 20.02 8.84 7.60
C ASP A 65 20.35 7.39 7.20
N THR A 66 19.38 6.49 7.27
CA THR A 66 19.54 5.06 6.96
C THR A 66 18.83 4.74 5.66
N PHE A 67 19.49 3.96 4.81
CA PHE A 67 18.97 3.57 3.51
C PHE A 67 19.15 2.08 3.28
N ARG A 68 18.38 1.54 2.35
CA ARG A 68 18.61 0.23 1.75
C ARG A 68 18.78 0.40 0.26
N LEU A 69 19.80 -0.25 -0.29
CA LEU A 69 19.98 -0.43 -1.72
C LEU A 69 19.51 -1.84 -2.08
N VAL A 70 18.69 -1.95 -3.13
CA VAL A 70 18.24 -3.21 -3.72
C VAL A 70 18.66 -3.21 -5.19
N LEU A 71 19.52 -4.15 -5.60
CA LEU A 71 19.90 -4.32 -7.01
C LEU A 71 19.02 -5.35 -7.72
N HIS A 72 18.70 -5.03 -8.98
CA HIS A 72 17.88 -5.81 -9.89
C HIS A 72 18.64 -6.09 -11.19
N LYS A 73 18.96 -7.35 -11.47
CA LYS A 73 19.69 -7.76 -12.67
C LYS A 73 18.81 -7.61 -13.92
N GLY A 74 19.36 -7.07 -15.00
CA GLY A 74 18.62 -6.83 -16.25
C GLY A 74 17.90 -5.49 -16.32
N GLY A 75 17.54 -4.86 -15.20
CA GLY A 75 16.85 -3.57 -15.16
C GLY A 75 15.94 -3.42 -13.94
N LEU A 76 15.14 -2.36 -13.90
CA LEU A 76 14.18 -2.11 -12.82
C LEU A 76 12.96 -3.06 -12.90
N PRO A 77 12.21 -3.28 -11.80
CA PRO A 77 10.96 -4.05 -11.84
C PRO A 77 9.98 -3.51 -12.89
N GLY A 78 9.52 -4.39 -13.79
CA GLY A 78 8.68 -4.04 -14.94
C GLY A 78 9.39 -3.28 -16.07
N ALA A 79 10.70 -3.09 -15.98
CA ALA A 79 11.54 -2.42 -16.97
C ALA A 79 12.93 -3.09 -17.06
N GLY A 80 12.94 -4.35 -17.46
CA GLY A 80 14.17 -5.10 -17.76
C GLY A 80 14.62 -6.10 -16.69
N TRP A 81 14.13 -6.00 -15.44
CA TRP A 81 14.46 -7.01 -14.42
C TRP A 81 14.10 -8.41 -14.91
N ASP A 82 15.06 -9.34 -14.85
CA ASP A 82 14.92 -10.71 -15.35
C ASP A 82 14.24 -11.66 -14.36
N GLY A 83 13.86 -11.17 -13.18
CA GLY A 83 13.26 -11.95 -12.10
C GLY A 83 14.28 -12.71 -11.24
N SER A 84 15.59 -12.49 -11.43
CA SER A 84 16.63 -13.08 -10.57
C SER A 84 16.49 -12.60 -9.13
N ALA A 85 17.06 -13.36 -8.20
CA ALA A 85 17.16 -12.94 -6.80
C ALA A 85 17.80 -11.54 -6.69
N LYS A 86 17.24 -10.72 -5.80
CA LYS A 86 17.72 -9.37 -5.50
C LYS A 86 18.94 -9.46 -4.58
N THR A 87 19.82 -8.47 -4.67
CA THR A 87 20.89 -8.26 -3.68
C THR A 87 20.62 -6.98 -2.91
N GLU A 88 20.66 -7.05 -1.59
CA GLU A 88 20.34 -5.92 -0.71
C GLU A 88 21.53 -5.55 0.18
N VAL A 89 21.70 -4.26 0.45
CA VAL A 89 22.68 -3.76 1.42
C VAL A 89 22.13 -2.51 2.12
N GLU A 90 22.40 -2.38 3.41
CA GLU A 90 22.09 -1.14 4.14
C GLU A 90 23.20 -0.11 3.92
N GLY A 91 22.79 1.15 3.87
CA GLY A 91 23.67 2.29 3.70
C GLY A 91 23.38 3.38 4.72
N LYS A 92 24.35 4.28 4.87
CA LYS A 92 24.24 5.47 5.71
C LYS A 92 24.49 6.71 4.89
N ARG A 93 23.76 7.77 5.20
CA ARG A 93 24.03 9.08 4.62
C ARG A 93 25.46 9.50 4.95
N ASN A 94 26.14 10.04 3.95
CA ASN A 94 27.49 10.57 4.06
C ASN A 94 27.54 11.92 3.32
N GLY A 95 27.42 13.02 4.06
CA GLY A 95 27.26 14.36 3.51
C GLY A 95 26.00 14.48 2.64
N GLU A 96 26.19 14.82 1.37
CA GLU A 96 25.12 14.98 0.37
C GLU A 96 24.73 13.65 -0.29
N GLY A 97 25.39 12.55 0.05
CA GLY A 97 25.21 11.24 -0.57
C GLY A 97 24.86 10.12 0.41
N VAL A 98 24.94 8.88 -0.08
CA VAL A 98 24.77 7.66 0.73
C VAL A 98 25.88 6.67 0.39
N SER A 99 26.53 6.15 1.41
CA SER A 99 27.56 5.12 1.28
C SER A 99 26.99 3.76 1.66
N PHE A 100 27.21 2.75 0.82
CA PHE A 100 26.79 1.36 1.02
C PHE A 100 28.02 0.45 1.11
N ALA A 101 28.12 -0.31 2.19
CA ALA A 101 29.25 -1.20 2.43
C ALA A 101 28.77 -2.59 2.88
N GLY A 102 28.89 -3.57 2.00
CA GLY A 102 28.52 -4.96 2.27
C GLY A 102 28.72 -5.83 1.04
N ALA A 103 27.73 -6.67 0.71
CA ALA A 103 27.72 -7.46 -0.52
C ALA A 103 27.75 -6.59 -1.79
N ILE A 104 27.34 -5.33 -1.66
CA ILE A 104 27.47 -4.29 -2.68
C ILE A 104 28.29 -3.15 -2.05
N LYS A 105 29.27 -2.63 -2.79
CA LYS A 105 30.01 -1.42 -2.41
C LYS A 105 29.61 -0.33 -3.38
N ALA A 106 28.90 0.69 -2.90
CA ALA A 106 28.38 1.75 -3.76
C ALA A 106 28.30 3.09 -3.05
N GLU A 107 28.34 4.15 -3.84
CA GLU A 107 28.13 5.53 -3.42
C GLU A 107 27.02 6.14 -4.26
N LEU A 108 26.05 6.78 -3.60
CA LEU A 108 25.06 7.63 -4.23
C LEU A 108 25.47 9.09 -4.05
N LYS A 109 25.68 9.81 -5.14
CA LYS A 109 25.93 11.26 -5.13
C LYS A 109 25.43 11.90 -6.41
N ASP A 110 24.84 13.10 -6.32
CA ASP A 110 24.41 13.90 -7.47
C ASP A 110 23.54 13.09 -8.47
N GLY A 111 22.56 12.35 -7.94
CA GLY A 111 21.65 11.52 -8.73
C GLY A 111 22.33 10.33 -9.45
N THR A 112 23.56 10.00 -9.09
CA THR A 112 24.34 8.91 -9.67
C THR A 112 24.69 7.90 -8.59
N LEU A 113 24.30 6.65 -8.79
CA LEU A 113 24.68 5.52 -7.94
C LEU A 113 25.78 4.73 -8.68
N SER A 114 27.00 4.70 -8.15
CA SER A 114 28.11 3.96 -8.74
C SER A 114 28.75 3.03 -7.73
N GLY A 115 29.28 1.90 -8.19
CA GLY A 115 29.80 0.90 -7.29
C GLY A 115 30.26 -0.37 -7.97
N GLN A 116 30.38 -1.43 -7.17
CA GLN A 116 30.70 -2.77 -7.62
C GLN A 116 29.70 -3.78 -7.05
N THR A 117 29.32 -4.75 -7.86
CA THR A 117 28.54 -5.93 -7.42
C THR A 117 29.41 -6.86 -6.56
N ALA A 118 28.79 -7.89 -5.98
CA ALA A 118 29.50 -8.90 -5.18
C ALA A 118 30.63 -9.61 -5.96
N ASP A 119 30.45 -9.75 -7.28
CA ASP A 119 31.40 -10.40 -8.19
C ASP A 119 32.51 -9.43 -8.67
N GLY A 120 32.51 -8.19 -8.21
CA GLY A 120 33.49 -7.16 -8.54
C GLY A 120 33.21 -6.39 -9.84
N GLU A 121 32.09 -6.66 -10.51
CA GLU A 121 31.68 -5.92 -11.71
C GLU A 121 31.27 -4.49 -11.34
N GLY A 122 31.90 -3.51 -11.98
CA GLY A 122 31.60 -2.09 -11.77
C GLY A 122 30.29 -1.67 -12.45
N PHE A 123 29.55 -0.74 -11.83
CA PHE A 123 28.34 -0.18 -12.41
C PHE A 123 28.21 1.33 -12.16
N VAL A 124 27.43 1.98 -13.02
CA VAL A 124 27.00 3.37 -12.86
C VAL A 124 25.54 3.45 -13.28
N LEU A 125 24.67 3.84 -12.36
CA LEU A 125 23.24 4.00 -12.55
C LEU A 125 22.86 5.48 -12.34
N LYS A 126 21.91 5.97 -13.13
CA LYS A 126 21.38 7.33 -13.03
C LYS A 126 19.97 7.29 -12.48
N ARG A 127 19.61 8.30 -11.69
CA ARG A 127 18.24 8.44 -11.19
C ARG A 127 17.26 8.43 -12.36
N VAL A 128 16.18 7.67 -12.20
CA VAL A 128 15.05 7.63 -13.14
C VAL A 128 13.78 8.00 -12.37
N VAL A 129 12.91 8.75 -13.01
CA VAL A 129 11.56 9.03 -12.52
C VAL A 129 10.60 8.43 -13.54
N ARG A 130 9.98 7.29 -13.20
CA ARG A 130 8.99 6.63 -14.04
C ARG A 130 7.59 7.16 -13.73
N HIS A 131 6.77 7.19 -14.77
CA HIS A 131 5.35 7.50 -14.69
C HIS A 131 4.56 6.33 -15.27
N SER A 132 3.35 6.12 -14.76
CA SER A 132 2.47 5.13 -15.39
C SER A 132 2.08 5.60 -16.79
N PRO A 133 2.04 4.71 -17.79
CA PRO A 133 1.48 5.05 -19.11
C PRO A 133 -0.02 5.39 -19.06
N THR A 134 -0.72 5.05 -17.96
CA THR A 134 -2.12 5.39 -17.73
C THR A 134 -2.32 6.53 -16.74
N GLU A 135 -1.25 7.19 -16.26
CA GLU A 135 -1.38 8.37 -15.41
C GLU A 135 -2.08 9.51 -16.17
N GLY A 136 -3.16 10.06 -15.61
CA GLY A 136 -3.99 11.08 -16.24
C GLY A 136 -4.86 10.57 -17.39
N ALA A 137 -5.04 9.26 -17.51
CA ALA A 137 -5.86 8.66 -18.57
C ALA A 137 -7.28 9.23 -18.55
N GLN A 138 -7.71 9.76 -19.69
CA GLN A 138 -9.05 10.33 -19.83
C GLN A 138 -10.11 9.22 -19.74
N PRO A 139 -11.22 9.44 -19.01
CA PRO A 139 -12.33 8.51 -19.01
C PRO A 139 -12.83 8.27 -20.44
N PRO A 140 -13.02 7.02 -20.88
CA PRO A 140 -13.61 6.75 -22.18
C PRO A 140 -15.08 7.22 -22.23
N VAL A 141 -15.61 7.39 -23.44
CA VAL A 141 -17.01 7.76 -23.65
C VAL A 141 -17.93 6.75 -22.96
N GLY A 142 -18.85 7.23 -22.13
CA GLY A 142 -19.80 6.41 -21.39
C GLY A 142 -19.28 5.87 -20.05
N ALA A 143 -18.05 6.22 -19.64
CA ALA A 143 -17.57 5.90 -18.30
C ALA A 143 -18.35 6.67 -17.21
N VAL A 144 -18.61 5.97 -16.10
CA VAL A 144 -19.07 6.59 -14.87
C VAL A 144 -17.88 7.21 -14.17
N ILE A 145 -17.89 8.53 -14.01
CA ILE A 145 -16.85 9.27 -13.28
C ILE A 145 -17.22 9.22 -11.80
N LEU A 146 -16.38 8.58 -10.99
CA LEU A 146 -16.53 8.56 -9.53
C LEU A 146 -15.76 9.70 -8.88
N PHE A 147 -14.66 10.16 -9.47
CA PHE A 147 -13.91 11.30 -8.94
C PHE A 147 -12.98 11.93 -9.99
N ASP A 148 -13.16 13.22 -10.23
CA ASP A 148 -12.37 14.04 -11.18
C ASP A 148 -11.68 15.24 -10.50
N GLY A 149 -11.76 15.35 -9.16
CA GLY A 149 -11.22 16.49 -8.40
C GLY A 149 -12.23 17.62 -8.12
N SER A 150 -13.46 17.55 -8.64
CA SER A 150 -14.46 18.60 -8.43
C SER A 150 -15.17 18.51 -7.07
N ASN A 151 -15.64 17.32 -6.68
CA ASN A 151 -16.33 17.05 -5.42
C ASN A 151 -16.24 15.56 -5.05
N ALA A 152 -16.70 15.20 -3.84
CA ALA A 152 -16.73 13.82 -3.36
C ALA A 152 -18.16 13.22 -3.33
N ASP A 153 -19.10 13.75 -4.10
CA ASP A 153 -20.53 13.42 -3.98
C ASP A 153 -20.84 11.98 -4.38
N ALA A 154 -20.00 11.33 -5.19
CA ALA A 154 -20.14 9.93 -5.52
C ALA A 154 -19.80 9.00 -4.34
N TRP A 155 -19.34 9.54 -3.21
CA TRP A 155 -18.75 8.79 -2.10
C TRP A 155 -19.43 9.05 -0.76
N LYS A 156 -19.58 8.00 0.06
CA LYS A 156 -20.02 8.07 1.46
C LYS A 156 -18.79 8.29 2.33
N GLY A 157 -18.82 9.34 3.16
CA GLY A 157 -17.66 9.74 3.96
C GLY A 157 -16.50 10.30 3.13
N GLY A 158 -16.77 10.74 1.89
CA GLY A 158 -15.76 11.35 1.04
C GLY A 158 -15.33 12.71 1.57
N HIS A 159 -14.03 12.95 1.58
CA HIS A 159 -13.42 14.20 2.03
C HIS A 159 -12.26 14.56 1.09
N LEU A 160 -12.15 15.83 0.72
CA LEU A 160 -11.04 16.33 -0.09
C LEU A 160 -10.02 17.05 0.79
N ASP A 161 -8.73 16.84 0.53
CA ASP A 161 -7.71 17.68 1.15
C ASP A 161 -7.57 19.04 0.45
N GLU A 162 -6.64 19.87 0.92
CA GLU A 162 -6.37 21.20 0.37
C GLU A 162 -5.92 21.17 -1.11
N ARG A 163 -5.42 20.01 -1.58
CA ARG A 163 -5.01 19.77 -2.97
C ARG A 163 -6.16 19.27 -3.83
N LYS A 164 -7.38 19.18 -3.27
CA LYS A 164 -8.58 18.62 -3.89
C LYS A 164 -8.44 17.15 -4.26
N LEU A 165 -7.67 16.37 -3.50
CA LEU A 165 -7.55 14.93 -3.68
C LEU A 165 -8.50 14.20 -2.73
N LEU A 166 -9.09 13.09 -3.20
CA LEU A 166 -10.00 12.30 -2.40
C LEU A 166 -9.21 11.49 -1.36
N ALA A 167 -9.49 11.72 -0.07
CA ALA A 167 -8.89 10.95 1.00
C ALA A 167 -9.45 9.51 1.06
N ALA A 168 -8.59 8.56 1.43
CA ALA A 168 -9.02 7.21 1.80
C ALA A 168 -10.02 7.22 2.97
N GLY A 169 -10.67 6.07 3.23
CA GLY A 169 -11.71 5.95 4.25
C GLY A 169 -13.12 6.19 3.73
N THR A 170 -13.35 5.90 2.45
CA THR A 170 -14.59 6.23 1.77
C THR A 170 -15.14 5.06 0.94
N VAL A 171 -16.45 5.08 0.66
CA VAL A 171 -17.15 4.01 -0.07
C VAL A 171 -18.02 4.61 -1.16
N SER A 172 -17.96 4.11 -2.39
CA SER A 172 -18.78 4.64 -3.48
C SER A 172 -20.26 4.42 -3.18
N LYS A 173 -21.11 5.37 -3.62
CA LYS A 173 -22.57 5.25 -3.49
C LYS A 173 -23.14 4.26 -4.50
N GLN A 174 -22.63 4.29 -5.74
CA GLN A 174 -23.00 3.36 -6.80
C GLN A 174 -22.31 2.01 -6.60
N ALA A 175 -23.02 0.94 -6.96
CA ALA A 175 -22.55 -0.43 -6.93
C ALA A 175 -22.40 -0.97 -8.35
N PHE A 176 -21.42 -1.84 -8.57
CA PHE A 176 -21.05 -2.36 -9.88
C PHE A 176 -20.97 -3.89 -9.87
N GLN A 177 -21.39 -4.53 -10.97
CA GLN A 177 -21.35 -5.98 -11.13
C GLN A 177 -20.05 -6.40 -11.82
N ASP A 178 -20.01 -6.30 -13.15
CA ASP A 178 -18.84 -6.55 -13.99
C ASP A 178 -18.36 -5.21 -14.55
N PHE A 179 -17.06 -4.95 -14.53
CA PHE A 179 -16.54 -3.63 -14.90
C PHE A 179 -15.06 -3.65 -15.28
N THR A 180 -14.65 -2.56 -15.92
CA THR A 180 -13.27 -2.06 -15.93
C THR A 180 -13.20 -0.80 -15.06
N LEU A 181 -12.19 -0.71 -14.20
CA LEU A 181 -11.95 0.41 -13.30
C LEU A 181 -10.58 1.01 -13.59
N HIS A 182 -10.50 2.33 -13.62
CA HIS A 182 -9.25 3.07 -13.51
C HIS A 182 -9.28 3.91 -12.23
N LEU A 183 -8.15 3.96 -11.53
CA LEU A 183 -7.91 4.92 -10.45
C LEU A 183 -6.43 5.25 -10.34
N GLU A 184 -6.17 6.42 -9.78
CA GLU A 184 -4.84 6.85 -9.39
C GLU A 184 -4.76 7.04 -7.89
N PHE A 185 -3.63 6.67 -7.29
CA PHE A 185 -3.38 6.82 -5.86
C PHE A 185 -2.00 7.38 -5.57
N LEU A 186 -1.91 8.12 -4.46
CA LEU A 186 -0.70 8.78 -3.99
C LEU A 186 -0.41 8.30 -2.56
N LEU A 187 0.80 7.77 -2.37
CA LEU A 187 1.29 7.29 -1.10
C LEU A 187 2.11 8.38 -0.41
N PRO A 188 1.88 8.69 0.87
CA PRO A 188 2.72 9.63 1.61
C PRO A 188 4.11 9.05 1.84
N PHE A 189 5.12 9.91 1.94
CA PHE A 189 6.45 9.48 2.35
C PHE A 189 6.49 9.31 3.88
N LYS A 190 6.76 8.08 4.33
CA LYS A 190 6.83 7.69 5.74
C LYS A 190 8.12 6.91 5.99
N PRO A 191 9.29 7.59 6.09
CA PRO A 191 10.59 6.91 6.14
C PRO A 191 10.76 5.99 7.37
N LEU A 192 10.05 6.25 8.47
CA LEU A 192 10.06 5.38 9.65
C LEU A 192 8.96 4.30 9.64
N GLY A 193 7.98 4.41 8.74
CA GLY A 193 6.88 3.45 8.64
C GLY A 193 7.35 2.07 8.20
N ARG A 194 6.79 1.02 8.80
CA ARG A 194 7.12 -0.38 8.49
C ARG A 194 5.87 -1.24 8.36
N GLY A 195 5.97 -2.32 7.58
CA GLY A 195 4.88 -3.26 7.34
C GLY A 195 3.57 -2.56 6.99
N GLN A 196 2.47 -3.00 7.62
CA GLN A 196 1.13 -2.42 7.43
C GLN A 196 0.96 -1.01 8.02
N GLY A 197 1.98 -0.43 8.66
CA GLY A 197 2.02 0.97 9.07
C GLY A 197 2.61 1.92 8.01
N ARG A 198 3.16 1.37 6.91
CA ARG A 198 3.83 2.15 5.87
C ARG A 198 2.85 2.49 4.73
N ALA A 199 2.03 3.51 4.95
CA ALA A 199 1.07 4.04 3.96
C ALA A 199 -0.01 3.05 3.52
N ASN A 200 -0.58 2.30 4.46
CA ASN A 200 -1.60 1.29 4.18
C ASN A 200 -2.97 1.89 3.86
N SER A 201 -3.60 1.35 2.84
CA SER A 201 -4.98 1.57 2.40
C SER A 201 -5.42 0.31 1.62
N GLY A 202 -6.41 0.38 0.75
CA GLY A 202 -6.82 -0.76 -0.06
C GLY A 202 -7.98 -0.39 -0.97
N VAL A 203 -8.02 -0.99 -2.15
CA VAL A 203 -9.13 -0.87 -3.09
C VAL A 203 -9.94 -2.14 -3.02
N TYR A 204 -11.10 -2.06 -2.39
CA TYR A 204 -12.03 -3.18 -2.27
C TYR A 204 -13.01 -3.15 -3.42
N VAL A 205 -12.86 -4.07 -4.37
CA VAL A 205 -13.83 -4.25 -5.45
C VAL A 205 -15.07 -4.98 -4.92
N GLN A 206 -16.24 -4.46 -5.26
CA GLN A 206 -17.54 -4.83 -4.69
C GLN A 206 -17.62 -4.77 -3.15
N ASN A 207 -16.72 -4.05 -2.48
CA ASN A 207 -16.61 -4.02 -1.02
C ASN A 207 -16.36 -5.43 -0.42
N ARG A 208 -15.75 -6.30 -1.23
CA ARG A 208 -15.52 -7.73 -0.95
C ARG A 208 -14.06 -8.13 -1.10
N TYR A 209 -13.40 -7.73 -2.18
CA TYR A 209 -12.08 -8.23 -2.53
C TYR A 209 -11.07 -7.10 -2.55
N GLU A 210 -10.08 -7.17 -1.68
CA GLU A 210 -9.02 -6.18 -1.55
C GLU A 210 -7.94 -6.38 -2.58
N VAL A 211 -7.70 -5.35 -3.39
CA VAL A 211 -6.41 -5.11 -4.02
C VAL A 211 -5.65 -4.15 -3.13
N GLN A 212 -4.52 -4.60 -2.63
CA GLN A 212 -3.79 -3.90 -1.59
C GLN A 212 -3.20 -2.58 -2.10
N VAL A 213 -3.19 -1.55 -1.25
CA VAL A 213 -2.49 -0.28 -1.47
C VAL A 213 -1.56 -0.05 -0.29
N LEU A 214 -0.25 -0.05 -0.54
CA LEU A 214 0.77 0.08 0.49
C LEU A 214 2.03 0.72 -0.12
N ASP A 215 2.82 1.48 0.66
CA ASP A 215 4.18 1.83 0.24
C ASP A 215 5.07 0.58 0.34
N SER A 216 5.08 -0.14 -0.79
CA SER A 216 5.87 -1.35 -1.00
C SER A 216 7.11 -1.09 -1.83
N PHE A 217 7.53 0.18 -2.00
CA PHE A 217 8.72 0.50 -2.78
C PHE A 217 9.96 -0.21 -2.19
N GLY A 218 10.61 -1.02 -3.04
CA GLY A 218 11.76 -1.87 -2.68
C GLY A 218 11.44 -3.09 -1.82
N LEU A 219 10.17 -3.43 -1.58
CA LEU A 219 9.78 -4.62 -0.81
C LEU A 219 9.66 -5.88 -1.69
N ALA A 220 9.32 -7.01 -1.06
CA ALA A 220 9.29 -8.32 -1.71
C ALA A 220 8.16 -8.47 -2.74
N GLY A 221 7.02 -7.78 -2.56
CA GLY A 221 5.79 -8.00 -3.30
C GLY A 221 5.00 -9.18 -2.74
N LEU A 222 4.61 -9.13 -1.46
CA LEU A 222 3.75 -10.13 -0.83
C LEU A 222 2.25 -9.91 -1.16
N ASP A 223 1.39 -10.87 -0.81
CA ASP A 223 -0.06 -10.80 -1.04
C ASP A 223 -0.76 -9.68 -0.25
N ASN A 224 -0.14 -9.20 0.82
CA ASN A 224 -0.55 -8.06 1.62
C ASN A 224 0.32 -6.80 1.38
N GLU A 225 1.02 -6.75 0.26
CA GLU A 225 1.75 -5.58 -0.26
C GLU A 225 1.11 -5.07 -1.56
N CYS A 226 1.53 -3.88 -2.02
CA CYS A 226 0.88 -3.16 -3.13
C CYS A 226 0.73 -4.05 -4.39
N GLY A 227 -0.49 -4.15 -4.91
CA GLY A 227 -0.86 -4.97 -6.06
C GLY A 227 -1.18 -6.44 -5.71
N GLY A 228 -0.91 -6.84 -4.47
CA GLY A 228 -1.33 -8.11 -3.91
C GLY A 228 -2.84 -8.18 -3.70
N VAL A 229 -3.36 -9.40 -3.75
CA VAL A 229 -4.75 -9.70 -3.40
C VAL A 229 -4.71 -10.57 -2.16
N TYR A 230 -5.09 -9.99 -1.02
CA TYR A 230 -4.87 -10.57 0.31
C TYR A 230 -5.35 -12.02 0.42
N LYS A 231 -4.47 -12.94 0.86
CA LYS A 231 -4.68 -14.41 0.96
C LYS A 231 -5.03 -15.13 -0.35
N ASN A 232 -5.09 -14.41 -1.47
CA ASN A 232 -5.35 -14.96 -2.78
C ASN A 232 -4.05 -15.12 -3.56
N SER A 233 -3.30 -14.03 -3.77
CA SER A 233 -2.04 -14.05 -4.53
C SER A 233 -1.16 -12.83 -4.24
N ALA A 234 0.16 -13.06 -4.17
CA ALA A 234 1.16 -12.01 -4.35
C ALA A 234 1.05 -11.39 -5.76
N PRO A 235 1.43 -10.12 -5.97
CA PRO A 235 1.60 -9.58 -7.32
C PRO A 235 2.71 -10.35 -8.05
N LYS A 236 2.57 -10.57 -9.36
CA LYS A 236 3.61 -11.20 -10.21
C LYS A 236 4.95 -10.48 -10.13
N VAL A 237 4.91 -9.17 -9.91
CA VAL A 237 6.07 -8.30 -9.75
C VAL A 237 5.65 -7.09 -8.91
N ASN A 238 6.48 -6.67 -7.96
CA ASN A 238 6.27 -5.43 -7.22
C ASN A 238 6.55 -4.23 -8.12
N LEU A 239 5.50 -3.46 -8.45
CA LEU A 239 5.54 -2.29 -9.34
C LEU A 239 5.31 -0.97 -8.61
N CYS A 240 5.38 -0.97 -7.28
CA CYS A 240 5.20 0.23 -6.49
C CYS A 240 6.36 1.21 -6.74
N PHE A 241 6.09 2.32 -7.43
CA PHE A 241 7.01 3.46 -7.49
C PHE A 241 7.27 4.04 -6.09
N PRO A 242 8.33 4.85 -5.92
CA PRO A 242 8.55 5.60 -4.68
C PRO A 242 7.31 6.40 -4.23
N PRO A 243 7.11 6.59 -2.91
CA PRO A 243 6.05 7.46 -2.39
C PRO A 243 6.18 8.89 -2.93
N LEU A 244 5.07 9.63 -2.89
CA LEU A 244 4.91 10.95 -3.51
C LEU A 244 4.99 10.96 -5.04
N GLN A 245 4.95 9.79 -5.68
CA GLN A 245 4.64 9.63 -7.10
C GLN A 245 3.26 8.98 -7.27
N TRP A 246 2.56 9.38 -8.33
CA TRP A 246 1.27 8.80 -8.67
C TRP A 246 1.43 7.37 -9.17
N GLN A 247 0.53 6.53 -8.68
CA GLN A 247 0.41 5.13 -9.03
C GLN A 247 -0.94 4.94 -9.72
N THR A 248 -1.03 4.00 -10.64
CA THR A 248 -2.30 3.66 -11.30
C THR A 248 -2.68 2.23 -11.01
N TYR A 249 -3.98 1.99 -10.83
CA TYR A 249 -4.59 0.69 -11.03
C TYR A 249 -5.58 0.74 -12.17
N ASP A 250 -5.37 -0.14 -13.15
CA ASP A 250 -6.35 -0.48 -14.18
C ASP A 250 -6.80 -1.91 -13.90
N MET A 251 -8.07 -2.08 -13.53
CA MET A 251 -8.62 -3.37 -13.12
C MET A 251 -9.73 -3.82 -14.04
N GLU A 252 -9.78 -5.12 -14.33
CA GLU A 252 -10.93 -5.77 -14.93
C GLU A 252 -11.49 -6.79 -13.95
N PHE A 253 -12.78 -6.69 -13.68
CA PHE A 253 -13.46 -7.54 -12.71
C PHE A 253 -14.69 -8.20 -13.33
N THR A 254 -14.80 -9.52 -13.15
CA THR A 254 -15.99 -10.32 -13.44
C THR A 254 -16.50 -10.88 -12.13
N ALA A 255 -17.75 -10.60 -11.77
CA ALA A 255 -18.32 -11.03 -10.52
C ALA A 255 -18.52 -12.56 -10.45
N ALA A 256 -18.59 -13.07 -9.23
CA ALA A 256 -18.97 -14.45 -8.98
C ALA A 256 -20.38 -14.72 -9.52
N LYS A 257 -20.58 -15.93 -10.07
CA LYS A 257 -21.87 -16.35 -10.64
C LYS A 257 -22.60 -17.28 -9.69
N PHE A 258 -23.92 -17.21 -9.71
CA PHE A 258 -24.82 -18.03 -8.91
C PHE A 258 -25.97 -18.53 -9.78
N ASP A 259 -26.53 -19.68 -9.43
CA ASP A 259 -27.76 -20.18 -10.05
C ASP A 259 -29.02 -19.54 -9.43
N ALA A 260 -30.19 -19.88 -9.96
CA ALA A 260 -31.47 -19.36 -9.47
C ALA A 260 -31.80 -19.77 -8.03
N ALA A 261 -31.16 -20.82 -7.50
CA ALA A 261 -31.30 -21.26 -6.11
C ALA A 261 -30.30 -20.55 -5.17
N GLY A 262 -29.46 -19.65 -5.70
CA GLY A 262 -28.46 -18.92 -4.92
C GLY A 262 -27.19 -19.71 -4.64
N LYS A 263 -26.98 -20.86 -5.30
CA LYS A 263 -25.73 -21.63 -5.20
C LYS A 263 -24.68 -21.04 -6.13
N LYS A 264 -23.47 -20.81 -5.62
CA LYS A 264 -22.33 -20.31 -6.41
C LYS A 264 -21.97 -21.32 -7.51
N THR A 265 -21.82 -20.83 -8.73
CA THR A 265 -21.47 -21.60 -9.93
C THR A 265 -20.12 -21.22 -10.53
N ALA A 266 -19.59 -20.02 -10.25
CA ALA A 266 -18.24 -19.61 -10.64
C ALA A 266 -17.64 -18.57 -9.67
N ASN A 267 -16.32 -18.58 -9.52
CA ASN A 267 -15.58 -17.56 -8.77
C ASN A 267 -15.57 -16.22 -9.50
N ALA A 268 -15.40 -15.14 -8.73
CA ALA A 268 -15.07 -13.84 -9.31
C ALA A 268 -13.66 -13.89 -9.91
N ILE A 269 -13.44 -13.15 -11.00
CA ILE A 269 -12.18 -13.10 -11.74
C ILE A 269 -11.68 -11.65 -11.74
N LEU A 270 -10.42 -11.46 -11.38
CA LEU A 270 -9.78 -10.14 -11.31
C LEU A 270 -8.48 -10.11 -12.09
N THR A 271 -8.33 -9.12 -12.97
CA THR A 271 -7.05 -8.71 -13.54
C THR A 271 -6.69 -7.33 -12.98
N VAL A 272 -5.44 -7.14 -12.57
CA VAL A 272 -4.91 -5.85 -12.09
C VAL A 272 -3.66 -5.52 -12.88
N LYS A 273 -3.65 -4.34 -13.50
CA LYS A 273 -2.43 -3.68 -13.95
C LYS A 273 -2.04 -2.62 -12.94
N HIS A 274 -0.79 -2.65 -12.49
CA HIS A 274 -0.18 -1.62 -11.66
C HIS A 274 0.85 -0.89 -12.50
N ASN A 275 0.65 0.40 -12.72
CA ASN A 275 1.53 1.23 -13.57
C ASN A 275 1.71 0.64 -14.99
N GLY A 276 0.59 0.19 -15.58
CA GLY A 276 0.56 -0.40 -16.92
C GLY A 276 1.03 -1.86 -17.01
N VAL A 277 1.63 -2.43 -15.96
CA VAL A 277 2.11 -3.82 -15.94
C VAL A 277 1.10 -4.74 -15.28
N VAL A 278 0.77 -5.87 -15.91
CA VAL A 278 -0.14 -6.88 -15.34
C VAL A 278 0.52 -7.55 -14.12
N VAL A 279 0.00 -7.27 -12.92
CA VAL A 279 0.47 -7.85 -11.66
C VAL A 279 -0.45 -8.94 -11.11
N GLN A 280 -1.72 -8.93 -11.52
CA GLN A 280 -2.68 -10.03 -11.33
C GLN A 280 -3.33 -10.30 -12.68
N ASP A 281 -3.42 -11.56 -13.08
CA ASP A 281 -3.86 -11.94 -14.42
C ASP A 281 -4.94 -13.00 -14.35
N ARG A 282 -6.18 -12.59 -14.61
CA ARG A 282 -7.37 -13.44 -14.54
C ARG A 282 -7.41 -14.30 -13.26
N LEU A 283 -7.06 -13.69 -12.13
CA LEU A 283 -7.02 -14.36 -10.84
C LEU A 283 -8.43 -14.76 -10.41
N GLU A 284 -8.66 -16.06 -10.21
CA GLU A 284 -9.86 -16.55 -9.56
C GLU A 284 -9.81 -16.29 -8.05
N LEU A 285 -10.79 -15.55 -7.55
CA LEU A 285 -10.88 -15.16 -6.14
C LEU A 285 -11.53 -16.27 -5.31
N LYS A 286 -10.86 -16.64 -4.22
CA LYS A 286 -11.28 -17.72 -3.30
C LYS A 286 -12.49 -17.35 -2.44
N GLY A 287 -12.87 -16.08 -2.42
CA GLY A 287 -13.95 -15.51 -1.62
C GLY A 287 -13.64 -14.10 -1.16
N ALA A 288 -14.57 -13.48 -0.42
CA ALA A 288 -14.37 -12.14 0.13
C ALA A 288 -13.13 -12.08 1.05
N THR A 289 -12.32 -11.04 0.92
CA THR A 289 -11.17 -10.79 1.77
C THR A 289 -11.62 -10.16 3.10
N PRO A 290 -10.81 -10.28 4.17
CA PRO A 290 -11.02 -9.51 5.40
C PRO A 290 -11.02 -8.00 5.12
N GLY A 291 -11.57 -7.20 6.05
CA GLY A 291 -11.62 -5.73 5.92
C GLY A 291 -12.78 -5.17 5.08
N GLY A 292 -13.27 -5.91 4.08
CA GLY A 292 -14.40 -5.46 3.24
C GLY A 292 -15.72 -5.40 3.99
N GLY A 293 -16.62 -4.49 3.62
CA GLY A 293 -17.95 -4.37 4.24
C GLY A 293 -18.86 -5.58 4.00
N PHE A 294 -18.62 -6.35 2.95
CA PHE A 294 -19.36 -7.58 2.65
C PHE A 294 -18.46 -8.80 2.88
N LYS A 295 -18.85 -9.63 3.86
CA LYS A 295 -18.07 -10.82 4.28
C LYS A 295 -18.39 -12.08 3.48
N THR A 296 -19.41 -12.03 2.63
CA THR A 296 -19.85 -13.15 1.80
C THR A 296 -20.10 -12.68 0.36
N GLU A 297 -19.94 -13.61 -0.57
CA GLU A 297 -20.30 -13.41 -1.96
C GLU A 297 -21.81 -13.61 -2.13
N VAL A 298 -22.45 -12.73 -2.90
CA VAL A 298 -23.87 -12.80 -3.25
C VAL A 298 -24.05 -12.39 -4.71
N PRO A 299 -25.13 -12.82 -5.40
CA PRO A 299 -25.41 -12.45 -6.79
C PRO A 299 -25.92 -11.01 -6.91
N ALA A 300 -25.16 -10.04 -6.40
CA ALA A 300 -25.52 -8.63 -6.42
C ALA A 300 -24.28 -7.73 -6.58
N PRO A 301 -24.45 -6.58 -7.25
CA PRO A 301 -23.37 -5.61 -7.43
C PRO A 301 -22.91 -5.09 -6.08
N GLY A 302 -21.68 -4.58 -6.02
CA GLY A 302 -21.13 -3.97 -4.81
C GLY A 302 -20.42 -2.65 -5.07
N PRO A 303 -20.34 -1.74 -4.08
CA PRO A 303 -19.61 -0.50 -4.22
C PRO A 303 -18.10 -0.73 -4.16
N PHE A 304 -17.31 0.28 -4.49
CA PHE A 304 -15.89 0.31 -4.17
C PHE A 304 -15.69 0.84 -2.75
N GLN A 305 -14.77 0.25 -1.99
CA GLN A 305 -14.26 0.86 -0.76
C GLN A 305 -12.80 1.25 -0.96
N LEU A 306 -12.46 2.49 -0.63
CA LEU A 306 -11.09 2.97 -0.48
C LEU A 306 -10.79 2.96 1.03
N GLN A 307 -10.04 1.96 1.48
CA GLN A 307 -9.88 1.68 2.91
C GLN A 307 -9.09 2.78 3.63
N GLY A 308 -9.63 3.31 4.73
CA GLY A 308 -8.88 4.15 5.64
C GLY A 308 -8.19 3.27 6.69
N HIS A 309 -6.86 3.36 6.80
CA HIS A 309 -6.07 2.55 7.74
C HIS A 309 -5.07 3.40 8.54
N GLY A 310 -5.51 4.57 9.00
CA GLY A 310 -4.69 5.49 9.80
C GLY A 310 -3.53 6.15 9.05
N ASN A 311 -3.47 5.99 7.72
CA ASN A 311 -2.47 6.61 6.85
C ASN A 311 -3.14 7.57 5.85
N PRO A 312 -2.53 8.73 5.56
CA PRO A 312 -3.07 9.71 4.62
C PRO A 312 -2.75 9.31 3.18
N VAL A 313 -3.47 8.33 2.65
CA VAL A 313 -3.45 7.94 1.24
C VAL A 313 -4.54 8.70 0.48
N PHE A 314 -4.21 9.18 -0.71
CA PHE A 314 -5.10 10.01 -1.52
C PHE A 314 -5.29 9.44 -2.91
N TYR A 315 -6.44 9.74 -3.50
CA TYR A 315 -6.85 9.23 -4.80
C TYR A 315 -7.26 10.36 -5.74
N ARG A 316 -7.08 10.13 -7.05
CA ARG A 316 -7.61 10.98 -8.13
C ARG A 316 -8.03 10.14 -9.32
N ASN A 317 -8.67 10.78 -10.30
CA ASN A 317 -9.00 10.21 -11.60
C ASN A 317 -9.62 8.81 -11.51
N ILE A 318 -10.82 8.73 -10.92
CA ILE A 318 -11.50 7.45 -10.69
C ILE A 318 -12.68 7.36 -11.65
N TRP A 319 -12.65 6.39 -12.55
CA TRP A 319 -13.74 6.14 -13.49
C TRP A 319 -13.93 4.65 -13.77
N VAL A 320 -15.16 4.30 -14.15
CA VAL A 320 -15.62 2.92 -14.28
C VAL A 320 -16.39 2.75 -15.59
N VAL A 321 -16.09 1.69 -16.31
CA VAL A 321 -16.89 1.24 -17.46
C VAL A 321 -17.57 -0.06 -17.08
N GLU A 322 -18.89 -0.03 -16.97
CA GLU A 322 -19.70 -1.23 -16.73
C GLU A 322 -19.63 -2.17 -17.93
N ARG A 323 -19.36 -3.46 -17.67
CA ARG A 323 -19.39 -4.51 -18.67
C ARG A 323 -20.72 -5.25 -18.51
N LYS A 324 -21.50 -5.29 -19.59
CA LYS A 324 -22.81 -5.96 -19.62
C LYS A 324 -22.67 -7.40 -20.11
#